data_AF-A0A8B4TTN2-F1
#
_entry.id   AF-A0A8B4TTN2-F1
#
_cell.length_a   1.000
_cell.length_b   1.000
_cell.length_c   1.000
_cell.angle_alpha   90.00
_cell.angle_beta   90.00
_cell.angle_gamma   90.00
#
_symmetry.space_group_name_H-M   'P 1'
#
loop_
_entity.id
_entity.type
_entity.pdbx_description
1 polymer ?
#
loop_
_entity_poly.entity_id
_entity_poly.type
_entity_poly.pdbx_seq_one_letter_code
_entity_poly.pdbx_strand_id
1 'polypeptide(L)'
;MSKFGIALMTAAAISLLSGCQAAKEKHPTQEELIRQMQQRAAAPDTHPLPPGKATQDQLMRYAFALREAVMVQLPNSARYQGKICSVRLSLNRSAKLTGLQQEGGDPAFCAAMTDAVLRTTFPPFASEGVYQIFNHPLLDFKP
;
A
#
# COMPACT_ATOMS: atom_id res chain seq x y z
N MET A 1 62.46 40.53 34.29
CA MET A 1 63.47 39.50 34.62
C MET A 1 63.04 38.20 33.96
N SER A 2 63.97 37.56 33.25
CA SER A 2 63.92 36.35 32.42
C SER A 2 62.90 35.27 32.83
N LYS A 3 62.30 34.50 31.92
CA LYS A 3 62.99 33.58 31.00
C LYS A 3 62.10 33.18 29.79
N PHE A 4 62.68 33.36 28.60
CA PHE A 4 62.37 32.65 27.34
C PHE A 4 62.51 31.13 27.59
N GLY A 5 61.64 30.24 27.10
CA GLY A 5 61.24 30.06 25.71
C GLY A 5 61.90 28.78 25.21
N ILE A 6 61.26 27.62 25.45
CA ILE A 6 61.75 26.30 25.05
C ILE A 6 61.45 26.11 23.56
N ALA A 7 62.49 26.01 22.75
CA ALA A 7 62.43 25.49 21.40
C ALA A 7 63.41 24.32 21.30
N LEU A 8 62.87 23.11 21.18
CA LEU A 8 63.56 22.05 20.47
C LEU A 8 62.50 21.22 19.73
N MET A 9 62.42 21.55 18.44
CA MET A 9 61.70 20.86 17.40
C MET A 9 62.27 19.45 17.25
N THR A 10 61.52 18.43 17.65
CA THR A 10 61.66 17.09 17.07
C THR A 10 60.59 16.93 16.00
N ALA A 11 61.02 17.08 14.76
CA ALA A 11 60.20 16.73 13.60
C ALA A 11 60.12 15.20 13.53
N ALA A 12 58.96 14.66 13.86
CA ALA A 12 58.57 13.30 13.49
C ALA A 12 57.42 13.40 12.50
N ALA A 13 57.68 12.98 11.28
CA ALA A 13 56.71 12.88 10.19
C ALA A 13 55.54 11.98 10.62
N ILE A 14 54.31 12.47 10.47
CA ILE A 14 53.12 11.62 10.56
C ILE A 14 52.31 11.80 9.28
N SER A 15 52.23 10.67 8.58
CA SER A 15 51.61 10.35 7.31
C SER A 15 50.25 11.02 7.09
N LEU A 16 50.07 11.66 5.93
CA LEU A 16 48.75 12.00 5.39
C LEU A 16 48.01 10.71 5.02
N LEU A 17 47.20 10.21 5.95
CA LEU A 17 46.19 9.19 5.67
C LEU A 17 44.84 9.88 5.54
N SER A 18 44.21 9.67 4.38
CA SER A 18 42.84 10.06 4.04
C SER A 18 41.87 9.90 5.22
N GLY A 19 41.42 11.02 5.77
CA GLY A 19 40.31 11.05 6.70
C GLY A 19 38.98 11.02 5.94
N CYS A 20 38.49 9.82 5.60
CA CYS A 20 37.04 9.61 5.56
C CYS A 20 36.58 9.57 7.02
N GLN A 21 35.96 10.65 7.51
CA GLN A 21 35.35 10.65 8.82
C GLN A 21 34.13 9.73 8.79
N ALA A 22 34.29 8.52 9.34
CA ALA A 22 33.17 7.66 9.68
C ALA A 22 32.37 8.35 10.79
N ALA A 23 31.26 9.00 10.43
CA ALA A 23 30.25 9.37 11.39
C ALA A 23 29.78 8.09 12.09
N LYS A 24 29.90 8.05 13.42
CA LYS A 24 29.50 6.92 14.27
C LYS A 24 27.98 6.81 14.21
N GLU A 25 27.44 6.04 13.25
CA GLU A 25 26.01 5.76 13.18
C GLU A 25 25.60 4.92 14.41
N LYS A 26 24.96 5.58 15.37
CA LYS A 26 24.35 4.91 16.52
C LYS A 26 23.09 4.22 16.03
N HIS A 27 23.18 2.90 15.79
CA HIS A 27 22.01 2.11 15.42
C HIS A 27 20.96 2.17 16.55
N PRO A 28 19.69 2.49 16.25
CA PRO A 28 18.63 2.51 17.25
C PRO A 28 18.42 1.10 17.81
N THR A 29 18.16 1.02 19.11
CA THR A 29 17.82 -0.26 19.75
C THR A 29 16.44 -0.72 19.31
N GLN A 30 16.15 -2.01 19.45
CA GLN A 30 14.87 -2.58 19.09
C GLN A 30 13.69 -1.88 19.80
N GLU A 31 13.85 -1.54 21.07
CA GLU A 31 12.82 -0.85 21.85
C GLU A 31 12.58 0.59 21.35
N GLU A 32 13.65 1.27 20.93
CA GLU A 32 13.55 2.61 20.33
C GLU A 32 12.81 2.55 18.98
N LEU A 33 13.08 1.52 18.17
CA LEU A 33 12.38 1.30 16.91
C LEU A 33 10.90 1.02 17.14
N ILE A 34 10.55 0.19 18.13
CA ILE A 34 9.15 -0.11 18.49
C ILE A 34 8.43 1.17 18.94
N ARG A 35 9.06 1.99 19.78
CA ARG A 35 8.49 3.27 20.22
C ARG A 35 8.27 4.23 19.06
N GLN A 36 9.23 4.34 18.15
CA GLN A 36 9.11 5.17 16.95
C GLN A 36 7.98 4.70 16.02
N MET A 37 7.81 3.39 15.84
CA MET A 37 6.70 2.82 15.07
C MET A 37 5.35 3.13 15.71
N GLN A 38 5.23 2.98 17.04
CA GLN A 38 4.00 3.29 17.78
C GLN A 38 3.64 4.77 17.70
N GLN A 39 4.63 5.66 17.78
CA GLN A 39 4.41 7.10 17.66
C GLN A 39 3.92 7.51 16.27
N ARG A 40 4.45 6.90 15.20
CA ARG A 40 3.95 7.13 13.83
C ARG A 40 2.54 6.61 13.62
N ALA A 41 2.20 5.47 14.23
CA ALA A 41 0.85 4.89 14.12
C ALA A 41 -0.21 5.65 14.95
N ALA A 42 0.20 6.31 16.03
CA ALA A 42 -0.69 7.10 16.88
C ALA A 42 -0.89 8.55 16.40
N ALA A 43 -0.08 9.02 15.46
CA ALA A 43 -0.26 10.33 14.86
C ALA A 43 -1.53 10.32 14.00
N PRO A 44 -2.49 11.23 14.21
CA PRO A 44 -3.58 11.40 13.27
C PRO A 44 -3.01 11.70 11.88
N ASP A 45 -3.60 11.12 10.84
CA ASP A 45 -3.22 11.37 9.44
C ASP A 45 -3.55 12.83 9.08
N THR A 46 -2.69 13.76 9.52
CA THR A 46 -2.83 15.20 9.26
C THR A 46 -2.17 15.62 7.96
N HIS A 47 -1.64 14.68 7.17
CA HIS A 47 -1.12 14.97 5.83
C HIS A 47 -2.32 15.19 4.92
N PRO A 48 -2.58 16.44 4.45
CA PRO A 48 -3.58 16.65 3.43
C PRO A 48 -3.15 15.82 2.22
N LEU A 49 -3.97 14.85 1.83
CA LEU A 49 -3.75 14.12 0.60
C LEU A 49 -3.62 15.15 -0.52
N PRO A 50 -2.58 15.06 -1.37
CA PRO A 50 -2.48 15.92 -2.53
C PRO A 50 -3.81 15.92 -3.28
N PRO A 51 -4.29 17.08 -3.76
CA PRO A 51 -5.54 17.15 -4.51
C PRO A 51 -5.51 16.13 -5.66
N GLY A 52 -6.52 15.27 -5.71
CA GLY A 52 -6.62 14.17 -6.67
C GLY A 52 -6.30 12.78 -6.12
N LYS A 53 -5.74 12.63 -4.91
CA LYS A 53 -5.61 11.32 -4.25
C LYS A 53 -6.88 10.97 -3.46
N ALA A 54 -7.29 9.69 -3.50
CA ALA A 54 -8.42 9.21 -2.72
C ALA A 54 -8.08 9.05 -1.25
N THR A 55 -9.00 9.46 -0.38
CA THR A 55 -8.95 9.19 1.07
C THR A 55 -9.22 7.72 1.35
N GLN A 56 -8.73 7.22 2.48
CA GLN A 56 -9.01 5.85 2.92
C GLN A 56 -10.51 5.55 2.97
N ASP A 57 -11.31 6.48 3.48
CA ASP A 57 -12.76 6.35 3.54
C ASP A 57 -13.41 6.24 2.15
N GLN A 58 -12.93 7.01 1.17
CA GLN A 58 -13.42 6.90 -0.21
C GLN A 58 -13.10 5.53 -0.82
N LEU A 59 -11.90 5.00 -0.56
CA LEU A 59 -11.50 3.68 -1.03
C LEU A 59 -12.34 2.57 -0.39
N MET A 60 -12.55 2.62 0.92
CA MET A 60 -13.34 1.65 1.66
C MET A 60 -14.82 1.66 1.23
N ARG A 61 -15.41 2.84 1.08
CA ARG A 61 -16.79 2.98 0.58
C ARG A 61 -16.93 2.40 -0.83
N TYR A 62 -15.98 2.67 -1.71
CA TYR A 62 -16.02 2.15 -3.08
C TYR A 62 -15.83 0.63 -3.12
N ALA A 63 -14.89 0.08 -2.35
CA ALA A 63 -14.69 -1.37 -2.24
C ALA A 63 -15.96 -2.11 -1.81
N PHE A 64 -16.65 -1.56 -0.81
CA PHE A 64 -17.93 -2.09 -0.33
C PHE A 64 -19.00 -2.07 -1.43
N ALA A 65 -19.22 -0.90 -2.05
CA ALA A 65 -20.22 -0.75 -3.11
C ALA A 65 -19.94 -1.66 -4.32
N LEU A 66 -18.68 -1.79 -4.72
CA LEU A 66 -18.27 -2.67 -5.80
C LEU A 66 -18.58 -4.14 -5.46
N ARG A 67 -18.22 -4.59 -4.26
CA ARG A 67 -18.46 -5.97 -3.82
C ARG A 67 -19.96 -6.25 -3.74
N GLU A 68 -20.73 -5.35 -3.15
CA GLU A 68 -22.18 -5.46 -3.05
C GLU A 68 -22.83 -5.58 -4.44
N ALA A 69 -22.46 -4.69 -5.37
CA ALA A 69 -22.99 -4.70 -6.74
C ALA A 69 -22.77 -6.04 -7.47
N VAL A 70 -21.65 -6.73 -7.21
CA VAL A 70 -21.40 -8.06 -7.76
C VAL A 70 -22.19 -9.13 -7.00
N MET A 71 -22.18 -9.10 -5.67
CA MET A 71 -22.80 -10.14 -4.84
C MET A 71 -24.32 -10.21 -5.01
N VAL A 72 -25.00 -9.08 -5.25
CA VAL A 72 -26.45 -9.09 -5.56
C VAL A 72 -26.78 -9.81 -6.88
N GLN A 73 -25.81 -9.97 -7.79
CA GLN A 73 -25.97 -10.71 -9.04
C GLN A 73 -25.72 -12.22 -8.89
N LEU A 74 -25.32 -12.68 -7.69
CA LEU A 74 -25.04 -14.07 -7.38
C LEU A 74 -26.21 -14.71 -6.60
N PRO A 75 -27.15 -15.37 -7.26
CA PRO A 75 -28.24 -16.08 -6.58
C PRO A 75 -27.70 -17.27 -5.78
N ASN A 76 -28.36 -17.55 -4.65
CA ASN A 76 -28.08 -18.72 -3.80
C ASN A 76 -26.61 -18.80 -3.32
N SER A 77 -25.97 -17.67 -3.01
CA SER A 77 -24.56 -17.60 -2.59
C SER A 77 -24.18 -18.58 -1.46
N ALA A 78 -25.13 -18.91 -0.57
CA ALA A 78 -24.95 -19.85 0.53
C ALA A 78 -24.48 -21.25 0.11
N ARG A 79 -24.76 -21.70 -1.13
CA ARG A 79 -24.26 -23.01 -1.64
C ARG A 79 -22.74 -23.04 -1.81
N TYR A 80 -22.08 -21.88 -1.80
CA TYR A 80 -20.65 -21.72 -2.00
C TYR A 80 -19.92 -21.40 -0.68
N GLN A 81 -20.55 -21.61 0.49
CA GLN A 81 -19.91 -21.37 1.79
C GLN A 81 -18.53 -22.04 1.88
N GLY A 82 -17.56 -21.31 2.41
CA GLY A 82 -16.16 -21.75 2.50
C GLY A 82 -15.38 -21.74 1.19
N LYS A 83 -16.00 -21.38 0.06
CA LYS A 83 -15.32 -21.24 -1.23
C LYS A 83 -14.81 -19.81 -1.44
N ILE A 84 -13.81 -19.71 -2.30
CA ILE A 84 -13.20 -18.44 -2.72
C ILE A 84 -13.15 -18.45 -4.25
N CYS A 85 -13.40 -17.30 -4.86
CA CYS A 85 -13.03 -17.04 -6.24
C CYS A 85 -12.23 -15.74 -6.34
N SER A 86 -11.05 -15.82 -6.94
CA SER A 86 -10.17 -14.68 -7.20
C SER A 86 -10.29 -14.28 -8.67
N VAL A 87 -10.69 -13.03 -8.92
CA VAL A 87 -10.82 -12.49 -10.28
C VAL A 87 -10.12 -11.15 -10.41
N ARG A 88 -9.50 -10.92 -11.56
CA ARG A 88 -8.97 -9.62 -11.97
C ARG A 88 -9.94 -8.95 -12.92
N LEU A 89 -10.37 -7.74 -12.55
CA LEU A 89 -11.22 -6.90 -13.40
C LEU A 89 -10.37 -5.89 -14.17
N SER A 90 -10.91 -5.42 -15.29
CA SER A 90 -10.46 -4.20 -15.95
C SER A 90 -11.68 -3.28 -16.13
N LEU A 91 -11.62 -2.09 -15.54
CA LEU A 91 -12.68 -1.08 -15.60
C LEU A 91 -12.17 0.17 -16.31
N ASN A 92 -12.94 0.70 -17.26
CA ASN A 92 -12.63 2.01 -17.85
C ASN A 92 -13.08 3.16 -16.92
N ARG A 93 -12.73 4.41 -17.27
CA ARG A 93 -13.09 5.62 -16.48
C ARG A 93 -14.59 5.79 -16.22
N SER A 94 -15.45 5.21 -17.05
CA SER A 94 -16.92 5.22 -16.88
C SER A 94 -17.45 4.02 -16.08
N ALA A 95 -16.57 3.32 -15.35
CA ALA A 95 -16.87 2.11 -14.59
C ALA A 95 -17.50 0.99 -15.44
N LYS A 96 -17.14 0.90 -16.73
CA LYS A 96 -17.56 -0.24 -17.57
C LYS A 96 -16.48 -1.30 -17.57
N LEU A 97 -16.90 -2.55 -17.43
CA LEU A 97 -16.04 -3.72 -17.53
C LEU A 97 -15.52 -3.85 -18.96
N THR A 98 -14.20 -3.85 -19.09
CA THR A 98 -13.48 -4.03 -20.37
C THR A 98 -12.65 -5.33 -20.38
N GLY A 99 -12.50 -5.98 -19.24
CA GLY A 99 -11.78 -7.25 -19.12
C GLY A 99 -12.07 -7.95 -17.81
N LEU A 100 -12.00 -9.28 -17.85
CA LEU A 100 -12.23 -10.16 -16.72
C LEU A 100 -11.34 -11.40 -16.88
N GLN A 101 -10.54 -11.68 -15.86
CA GLN A 101 -9.70 -12.86 -15.79
C GLN A 101 -9.96 -13.59 -14.47
N GLN A 102 -10.22 -14.89 -14.54
CA GLN A 102 -10.24 -15.75 -13.36
C GLN A 102 -8.80 -16.13 -13.01
N GLU A 103 -8.38 -15.82 -11.79
CA GLU A 103 -7.01 -16.05 -11.32
C GLU A 103 -6.90 -17.34 -10.48
N GLY A 104 -8.00 -17.77 -9.85
CA GLY A 104 -8.02 -19.01 -9.08
C GLY A 104 -9.26 -19.16 -8.20
N GLY A 105 -9.41 -20.32 -7.58
CA GLY A 105 -10.53 -20.62 -6.67
C GLY A 105 -11.27 -21.91 -7.01
N ASP A 106 -12.43 -22.09 -6.40
CA ASP A 106 -13.32 -23.22 -6.67
C ASP A 106 -13.95 -23.07 -8.07
N PRO A 107 -13.81 -24.06 -8.98
CA PRO A 107 -14.25 -23.91 -10.37
C PRO A 107 -15.75 -23.60 -10.52
N ALA A 108 -16.60 -24.25 -9.72
CA ALA A 108 -18.05 -24.06 -9.81
C ALA A 108 -18.49 -22.71 -9.24
N PHE A 109 -17.83 -22.25 -8.17
CA PHE A 109 -18.06 -20.92 -7.63
C PHE A 109 -17.54 -19.83 -8.58
N CYS A 110 -16.36 -20.02 -9.16
CA CYS A 110 -15.78 -19.04 -10.08
C CYS A 110 -16.56 -18.88 -11.39
N ALA A 111 -17.15 -19.96 -11.92
CA ALA A 111 -18.06 -19.85 -13.05
C ALA A 111 -19.27 -18.96 -12.70
N ALA A 112 -19.92 -19.21 -11.55
CA ALA A 112 -21.06 -18.42 -11.11
C ALA A 112 -20.70 -16.95 -10.79
N MET A 113 -19.52 -16.71 -10.21
CA MET A 113 -19.01 -15.38 -9.95
C MET A 113 -18.68 -14.61 -11.22
N THR A 114 -18.06 -15.26 -12.21
CA THR A 114 -17.77 -14.68 -13.53
C THR A 114 -19.06 -14.22 -14.20
N ASP A 115 -20.08 -15.07 -14.19
CA ASP A 115 -21.41 -14.73 -14.70
C ASP A 115 -22.06 -13.55 -13.96
N ALA A 116 -21.92 -13.50 -12.62
CA ALA A 116 -22.41 -12.39 -11.80
C ALA A 116 -21.68 -11.07 -12.14
N VAL A 117 -20.36 -11.10 -12.25
CA VAL A 117 -19.52 -9.95 -12.65
C VAL A 117 -19.92 -9.43 -14.03
N LEU A 118 -20.16 -10.31 -15.01
CA LEU A 118 -20.57 -9.91 -16.36
C LEU A 118 -21.95 -9.23 -16.40
N ARG A 119 -22.86 -9.56 -15.47
CA ARG A 119 -24.17 -8.89 -15.32
C ARG A 119 -24.12 -7.61 -14.48
N THR A 120 -23.02 -7.36 -13.79
CA THR A 120 -22.91 -6.26 -12.83
C THR A 120 -22.85 -4.91 -13.54
N THR A 121 -23.69 -3.98 -13.10
CA THR A 121 -23.46 -2.56 -13.36
C THR A 121 -22.61 -2.01 -12.23
N PHE A 122 -21.33 -1.73 -12.51
CA PHE A 122 -20.40 -1.23 -11.49
C PHE A 122 -20.74 0.21 -11.08
N PRO A 123 -20.56 0.56 -9.79
CA PRO A 123 -20.77 1.91 -9.32
C PRO A 123 -19.77 2.88 -9.99
N PRO A 124 -20.18 4.13 -10.27
CA PRO A 124 -19.26 5.13 -10.80
C PRO A 124 -18.16 5.47 -9.79
N PHE A 125 -16.97 5.80 -10.28
CA PHE A 125 -15.88 6.26 -9.43
C PHE A 125 -16.17 7.66 -8.88
N ALA A 126 -16.02 7.85 -7.56
CA ALA A 126 -16.26 9.13 -6.91
C ALA A 126 -15.16 10.18 -7.19
N SER A 127 -13.98 9.75 -7.63
CA SER A 127 -12.87 10.62 -8.01
C SER A 127 -11.84 9.87 -8.87
N GLU A 128 -10.94 10.64 -9.50
CA GLU A 128 -9.80 10.07 -10.24
C GLU A 128 -8.92 9.18 -9.36
N GLY A 129 -8.68 9.59 -8.11
CA GLY A 129 -7.90 8.81 -7.17
C GLY A 129 -8.51 7.43 -6.88
N VAL A 130 -9.84 7.32 -6.85
CA VAL A 130 -10.51 6.02 -6.71
C VAL A 130 -10.36 5.20 -7.99
N TYR A 131 -10.55 5.79 -9.16
CA TYR A 131 -10.34 5.12 -10.45
C TYR A 131 -8.93 4.52 -10.57
N GLN A 132 -7.89 5.27 -10.24
CA GLN A 132 -6.50 4.81 -10.35
C GLN A 132 -6.19 3.59 -9.48
N ILE A 133 -6.89 3.42 -8.35
CA ILE A 133 -6.74 2.25 -7.48
C ILE A 133 -7.59 1.06 -7.98
N PHE A 134 -8.77 1.34 -8.55
CA PHE A 134 -9.77 0.31 -8.89
C PHE A 134 -9.95 0.07 -10.40
N ASN A 135 -9.04 0.52 -11.26
CA ASN A 135 -9.11 0.25 -12.70
C ASN A 135 -8.71 -1.20 -13.05
N HIS A 136 -7.84 -1.83 -12.26
CA HIS A 136 -7.38 -3.22 -12.45
C HIS A 136 -7.34 -4.06 -11.16
N PRO A 137 -8.42 -4.11 -10.35
CA PRO A 137 -8.38 -4.74 -9.04
C PRO A 137 -8.33 -6.26 -9.17
N LEU A 138 -7.56 -6.88 -8.28
CA LEU A 138 -7.66 -8.31 -7.96
C LEU A 138 -8.60 -8.45 -6.76
N LEU A 139 -9.70 -9.17 -6.94
CA LEU A 139 -10.76 -9.30 -5.95
C LEU A 139 -10.98 -10.76 -5.56
N ASP A 140 -10.98 -10.99 -4.26
CA ASP A 140 -11.36 -12.26 -3.67
C ASP A 140 -12.83 -12.22 -3.23
N PHE A 141 -13.67 -12.92 -3.97
CA PHE A 141 -15.06 -13.13 -3.61
C PHE A 141 -15.18 -14.34 -2.68
N LYS A 142 -16.01 -14.17 -1.66
CA LYS A 142 -16.42 -15.15 -0.66
C LYS A 142 -17.91 -14.88 -0.41
N PRO A 143 -18.80 -15.88 -0.32
CA PRO A 143 -20.20 -15.65 -0.02
C PRO A 143 -20.45 -14.87 1.27
#